data_AF-A0A2G4ILC9-F1
#
_entry.id   AF-A0A2G4ILC9-F1
#
_cell.length_a   1.000
_cell.length_b   1.000
_cell.length_c   1.000
_cell.angle_alpha   90.00
_cell.angle_beta   90.00
_cell.angle_gamma   90.00
#
_symmetry.space_group_name_H-M   'P 1'
#
loop_
_entity.id
_entity.type
_entity.pdbx_description
1 polymer ?
#
loop_
_entity_poly.entity_id
_entity_poly.type
_entity_poly.pdbx_seq_one_letter_code
_entity_poly.pdbx_strand_id
1 'polypeptide(L)'
;MKHQRNVFGSKIPELQNIQMRASESSAEIDAAQLVADYHIAGLQGAAISGLSSDRASLLKLQRDYAYISQICQSAVARLVDASGAGGLNKDSAVNLNQAYMKGASAHLTMGWDANCVPYGKFLLGIEHQGLI
;
A
#
# COMPACT_ATOMS: atom_id res chain seq x y z
N MET A 1 -22.94 -17.20 -9.39
CA MET A 1 -23.13 -15.81 -8.92
C MET A 1 -23.83 -15.00 -10.01
N LYS A 2 -24.81 -14.14 -9.67
CA LYS A 2 -25.34 -13.16 -10.63
C LYS A 2 -24.33 -12.01 -10.74
N HIS A 3 -23.83 -11.75 -11.95
CA HIS A 3 -22.92 -10.63 -12.19
C HIS A 3 -23.71 -9.37 -12.53
N GLN A 4 -23.26 -8.24 -11.97
CA GLN A 4 -23.77 -6.92 -12.36
C GLN A 4 -23.47 -6.65 -13.84
N ARG A 5 -24.34 -5.85 -14.46
CA ARG A 5 -24.22 -5.43 -15.86
C ARG A 5 -24.06 -3.93 -15.93
N ASN A 6 -23.31 -3.46 -16.92
CA ASN A 6 -23.20 -2.03 -17.21
C ASN A 6 -24.46 -1.52 -17.95
N VAL A 7 -24.49 -0.22 -18.24
CA VAL A 7 -25.61 0.43 -18.98
C VAL A 7 -25.82 -0.12 -20.40
N PHE A 8 -24.82 -0.80 -20.97
CA PHE A 8 -24.87 -1.42 -22.29
C PHE A 8 -25.24 -2.92 -22.23
N GLY A 9 -25.55 -3.44 -21.04
CA GLY A 9 -25.96 -4.83 -20.84
C GLY A 9 -24.82 -5.85 -20.80
N SER A 10 -23.56 -5.42 -20.99
CA SER A 10 -22.37 -6.27 -20.83
C SER A 10 -22.17 -6.65 -19.36
N LYS A 11 -21.72 -7.87 -19.08
CA LYS A 11 -21.39 -8.25 -17.70
C LYS A 11 -20.11 -7.54 -17.27
N ILE A 12 -20.10 -6.94 -16.08
CA ILE A 12 -18.93 -6.21 -15.57
C ILE A 12 -17.62 -7.03 -15.61
N PRO A 13 -17.60 -8.33 -15.23
CA PRO A 13 -16.37 -9.12 -15.29
C PRO A 13 -15.84 -9.39 -16.70
N GLU A 14 -16.65 -9.21 -17.75
CA GLU A 14 -16.25 -9.43 -19.15
C GLU A 14 -15.59 -8.16 -19.75
N LEU A 15 -15.59 -7.04 -19.02
CA LEU A 15 -14.99 -5.79 -19.47
C LEU A 15 -13.47 -5.82 -19.25
N GLN A 16 -12.71 -5.72 -20.34
CA GLN A 16 -11.23 -5.76 -20.32
C GLN A 16 -10.62 -4.73 -19.38
N ASN A 17 -11.13 -3.50 -19.37
CA ASN A 17 -10.62 -2.44 -18.48
C ASN A 17 -10.79 -2.81 -17.00
N ILE A 18 -11.89 -3.46 -16.61
CA ILE A 18 -12.11 -3.92 -15.23
C ILE A 18 -11.10 -5.01 -14.86
N GLN A 19 -10.87 -5.97 -15.76
CA GLN A 19 -9.88 -7.03 -15.56
C GLN A 19 -8.48 -6.46 -15.38
N MET A 20 -8.09 -5.49 -16.21
CA MET A 20 -6.79 -4.81 -16.10
C MET A 20 -6.63 -4.09 -14.75
N ARG A 21 -7.63 -3.33 -14.31
CA ARG A 21 -7.57 -2.61 -13.02
C ARG A 21 -7.53 -3.55 -11.82
N ALA A 22 -8.25 -4.67 -11.89
CA ALA A 22 -8.17 -5.72 -10.88
C ALA A 22 -6.76 -6.35 -10.84
N SER A 23 -6.20 -6.69 -12.00
CA SER A 23 -4.86 -7.28 -12.10
C SER A 23 -3.77 -6.33 -11.57
N GLU A 24 -3.82 -5.05 -11.94
CA GLU A 24 -2.86 -4.03 -11.51
C GLU A 24 -2.91 -3.83 -9.99
N SER A 25 -4.12 -3.70 -9.43
CA SER A 25 -4.30 -3.52 -7.98
C SER A 25 -3.90 -4.77 -7.19
N SER A 26 -4.15 -5.97 -7.74
CA SER A 26 -3.70 -7.22 -7.12
C SER A 26 -2.18 -7.28 -7.05
N ALA A 27 -1.49 -6.96 -8.15
CA ALA A 27 -0.03 -6.99 -8.19
C ALA A 27 0.61 -6.01 -7.18
N GLU A 28 0.02 -4.83 -6.98
CA GLU A 28 0.47 -3.88 -5.96
C GLU A 28 0.27 -4.41 -4.52
N ILE A 29 -0.86 -5.07 -4.25
CA ILE A 29 -1.13 -5.68 -2.94
C ILE A 29 -0.18 -6.85 -2.69
N ASP A 30 0.07 -7.68 -3.70
CA ASP A 30 1.02 -8.79 -3.61
C ASP A 30 2.44 -8.26 -3.34
N ALA A 31 2.85 -7.18 -4.03
CA ALA A 31 4.13 -6.52 -3.78
C ALA A 31 4.22 -5.93 -2.36
N ALA A 32 3.16 -5.28 -1.88
CA ALA A 32 3.08 -4.78 -0.51
C ALA A 32 3.25 -5.90 0.52
N GLN A 33 2.57 -7.04 0.32
CA GLN A 33 2.67 -8.20 1.20
C GLN A 33 4.09 -8.76 1.22
N LEU A 34 4.73 -8.91 0.06
CA LEU A 34 6.11 -9.40 -0.04
C LEU A 34 7.10 -8.49 0.70
N VAL A 35 6.95 -7.17 0.59
CA VAL A 35 7.81 -6.21 1.31
C VAL A 35 7.57 -6.27 2.81
N ALA A 36 6.31 -6.41 3.25
CA ALA A 36 5.97 -6.54 4.66
C ALA A 36 6.55 -7.83 5.26
N ASP A 37 6.36 -8.96 4.58
CA ASP A 37 6.84 -10.27 5.02
C ASP A 37 8.36 -10.32 5.12
N TYR A 38 9.07 -9.69 4.16
CA TYR A 38 10.52 -9.55 4.21
C TYR A 38 10.99 -8.88 5.51
N HIS A 39 10.35 -7.78 5.89
CA HIS A 39 10.70 -7.04 7.10
C HIS A 39 10.31 -7.76 8.38
N ILE A 40 9.14 -8.40 8.41
CA ILE A 40 8.68 -9.21 9.53
C ILE A 40 9.67 -10.36 9.78
N ALA A 41 10.06 -11.08 8.73
CA ALA A 41 11.03 -12.18 8.83
C ALA A 41 12.39 -11.68 9.33
N GLY A 42 12.86 -10.53 8.83
CA GLY A 42 14.12 -9.91 9.26
C GLY A 42 14.10 -9.53 10.75
N LEU A 43 13.03 -8.88 11.22
CA LEU A 43 12.86 -8.48 12.62
C LEU A 43 12.76 -9.71 13.54
N GLN A 44 12.03 -10.75 13.13
CA GLN A 44 11.95 -12.01 13.86
C GLN A 44 13.31 -12.69 13.97
N GLY A 45 14.08 -12.76 12.88
CA GLY A 45 15.42 -13.35 12.88
C GLY A 45 16.41 -12.61 13.79
N ALA A 46 16.36 -11.27 13.79
CA ALA A 46 17.16 -10.44 14.68
C ALA A 46 16.80 -10.68 16.16
N ALA A 47 15.50 -10.69 16.47
CA ALA A 47 14.99 -10.95 17.81
C ALA A 47 15.40 -12.33 18.34
N ILE A 48 15.27 -13.39 17.52
CA ILE A 48 15.68 -14.75 17.89
C ILE A 48 17.19 -14.83 18.15
N SER A 49 17.99 -14.11 17.37
CA SER A 49 19.45 -14.12 17.48
C SER A 49 19.99 -13.22 18.59
N GLY A 50 19.14 -12.42 19.24
CA GLY A 50 19.56 -11.41 20.21
C GLY A 50 20.37 -10.25 19.61
N LEU A 51 20.27 -10.06 18.29
CA LEU A 51 20.99 -9.00 17.57
C LEU A 51 20.08 -7.79 17.38
N SER A 52 20.64 -6.59 17.50
CA SER A 52 19.94 -5.36 17.10
C SER A 52 19.99 -5.19 15.59
N SER A 53 18.92 -4.64 15.00
CA SER A 53 18.95 -4.19 13.62
C SER A 53 19.88 -2.98 13.47
N ASP A 54 20.71 -2.99 12.43
CA ASP A 54 21.58 -1.85 12.13
C ASP A 54 20.75 -0.63 11.65
N ARG A 55 21.37 0.55 11.71
CA ARG A 55 20.69 1.81 11.35
C ARG A 55 20.17 1.81 9.92
N ALA A 56 20.90 1.23 8.95
CA ALA A 56 20.47 1.21 7.56
C ALA A 56 19.21 0.36 7.39
N SER A 57 19.15 -0.79 8.05
CA SER A 57 17.98 -1.67 8.07
C SER A 57 16.75 -0.98 8.66
N LEU A 58 16.91 -0.26 9.77
CA LEU A 58 15.81 0.49 10.40
C LEU A 58 15.29 1.64 9.51
N LEU A 59 16.18 2.38 8.85
CA LEU A 59 15.78 3.43 7.92
C LEU A 59 15.08 2.84 6.68
N LYS A 60 15.57 1.71 6.18
CA LYS A 60 14.93 0.98 5.06
C LYS A 60 13.54 0.50 5.45
N LEU A 61 13.39 -0.08 6.64
CA LEU A 61 12.13 -0.52 7.21
C LEU A 61 11.11 0.64 7.25
N GLN A 62 11.52 1.80 7.78
CA GLN A 62 10.64 2.97 7.88
C GLN A 62 10.16 3.45 6.52
N ARG A 63 11.07 3.57 5.54
CA ARG A 63 10.71 3.91 4.16
C ARG A 63 9.74 2.89 3.57
N ASP A 64 10.04 1.60 3.72
CA ASP A 64 9.27 0.53 3.07
C ASP A 64 7.86 0.40 3.61
N TYR A 65 7.64 0.63 4.90
CA TYR A 65 6.29 0.71 5.44
C TYR A 65 5.48 1.87 4.86
N ALA A 66 6.10 3.04 4.66
CA ALA A 66 5.44 4.14 3.99
C ALA A 66 5.16 3.84 2.51
N TYR A 67 6.07 3.14 1.84
CA TYR A 67 5.87 2.69 0.45
C TYR A 67 4.72 1.68 0.32
N ILE A 68 4.61 0.72 1.25
CA ILE A 68 3.49 -0.21 1.35
C ILE A 68 2.17 0.57 1.43
N SER A 69 2.09 1.57 2.32
CA SER A 69 0.90 2.41 2.44
C SER A 69 0.55 3.10 1.12
N GLN A 70 1.55 3.64 0.43
CA GLN A 70 1.39 4.36 -0.84
C GLN A 70 0.85 3.47 -1.97
N ILE A 71 1.41 2.26 -2.15
CA ILE A 71 0.95 1.34 -3.20
C ILE A 71 -0.42 0.74 -2.88
N CYS A 72 -0.71 0.42 -1.61
CA CYS A 72 -2.05 -0.02 -1.20
C CYS A 72 -3.10 1.09 -1.37
N GLN A 73 -2.75 2.35 -1.09
CA GLN A 73 -3.65 3.48 -1.33
C GLN A 73 -3.95 3.64 -2.84
N SER A 74 -2.94 3.47 -3.69
CA SER A 74 -3.09 3.50 -5.15
C SER A 74 -3.98 2.37 -5.66
N ALA A 75 -3.78 1.15 -5.16
CA ALA A 75 -4.61 -0.01 -5.46
C ALA A 75 -6.09 0.24 -5.15
N VAL A 76 -6.39 0.70 -3.93
CA VAL A 76 -7.78 0.94 -3.52
C VAL A 76 -8.40 2.10 -4.28
N ALA A 77 -7.68 3.20 -4.51
CA ALA A 77 -8.17 4.31 -5.31
C ALA A 77 -8.53 3.87 -6.74
N ARG A 78 -7.67 3.08 -7.38
CA ARG A 78 -7.90 2.52 -8.70
C ARG A 78 -9.19 1.67 -8.77
N LEU A 79 -9.45 0.87 -7.74
CA LEU A 79 -10.65 0.06 -7.66
C LEU A 79 -11.92 0.89 -7.42
N VAL A 80 -11.85 1.97 -6.63
CA VAL A 80 -12.96 2.92 -6.47
C VAL A 80 -13.32 3.55 -7.82
N ASP A 81 -12.32 4.06 -8.54
CA ASP A 81 -12.52 4.70 -9.84
C ASP A 81 -13.12 3.73 -10.87
N ALA A 82 -12.68 2.47 -10.86
CA ALA A 82 -13.21 1.42 -11.73
C ALA A 82 -14.64 0.99 -11.37
N SER A 83 -15.11 1.24 -10.14
CA SER A 83 -16.44 0.83 -9.66
C SER A 83 -17.56 1.79 -10.07
N GLY A 84 -17.23 2.95 -10.65
CA GLY A 84 -18.20 3.96 -11.07
C GLY A 84 -19.00 4.57 -9.91
N ALA A 85 -20.11 5.24 -10.21
CA ALA A 85 -20.89 5.98 -9.20
C ALA A 85 -21.41 5.10 -8.05
N GLY A 86 -21.73 3.83 -8.30
CA GLY A 86 -22.12 2.88 -7.26
C GLY A 86 -20.99 2.58 -6.27
N GLY A 87 -19.74 2.64 -6.75
CA GLY A 87 -18.53 2.54 -5.93
C GLY A 87 -18.39 3.65 -4.91
N LEU A 88 -18.98 4.83 -5.14
CA LEU A 88 -18.92 6.00 -4.25
C LEU A 88 -20.03 6.00 -3.18
N ASN A 89 -20.93 5.02 -3.20
CA ASN A 89 -21.95 4.90 -2.15
C ASN A 89 -21.25 4.68 -0.79
N LYS A 90 -21.75 5.33 0.27
CA LYS A 90 -21.23 5.19 1.63
C LYS A 90 -21.24 3.75 2.16
N ASP A 91 -22.17 2.92 1.67
CA ASP A 91 -22.33 1.53 2.09
C ASP A 91 -21.52 0.58 1.18
N SER A 92 -20.83 1.11 0.16
CA SER A 92 -19.99 0.33 -0.73
C SER A 92 -18.68 -0.05 -0.04
N ALA A 93 -18.34 -1.34 -0.08
CA ALA A 93 -17.10 -1.85 0.49
C ALA A 93 -15.86 -1.14 -0.10
N VAL A 94 -15.87 -0.80 -1.39
CA VAL A 94 -14.71 -0.15 -2.03
C VAL A 94 -14.49 1.27 -1.50
N ASN A 95 -15.57 2.01 -1.25
CA ASN A 95 -15.51 3.35 -0.66
C ASN A 95 -15.01 3.30 0.78
N LEU A 96 -15.55 2.36 1.57
CA LEU A 96 -15.15 2.16 2.96
C LEU A 96 -13.65 1.82 3.05
N ASN A 97 -13.16 0.91 2.22
CA ASN A 97 -11.73 0.58 2.17
C ASN A 97 -10.88 1.79 1.76
N GLN A 98 -11.35 2.64 0.85
CA GLN A 98 -10.62 3.86 0.49
C GLN A 98 -10.52 4.83 1.67
N ALA A 99 -11.60 4.98 2.43
CA ALA A 99 -11.59 5.80 3.64
C ALA A 99 -10.62 5.25 4.69
N TYR A 100 -10.63 3.93 4.94
CA TYR A 100 -9.68 3.29 5.85
C TYR A 100 -8.22 3.47 5.40
N MET A 101 -7.92 3.27 4.13
CA MET A 101 -6.56 3.45 3.60
C MET A 101 -6.10 4.90 3.69
N LYS A 102 -6.97 5.88 3.44
CA LYS A 102 -6.67 7.29 3.66
C LYS A 102 -6.34 7.58 5.13
N GLY A 103 -7.11 7.02 6.06
CA GLY A 103 -6.84 7.13 7.50
C GLY A 103 -5.51 6.51 7.90
N ALA A 104 -5.22 5.29 7.43
CA ALA A 104 -3.96 4.60 7.69
C ALA A 104 -2.75 5.38 7.13
N SER A 105 -2.86 5.87 5.89
CA SER A 105 -1.78 6.63 5.23
C SER A 105 -1.53 8.01 5.86
N ALA A 106 -2.50 8.55 6.59
CA ALA A 106 -2.34 9.79 7.35
C ALA A 106 -1.59 9.60 8.68
N HIS A 107 -1.29 8.36 9.08
CA HIS A 107 -0.48 8.09 10.26
C HIS A 107 0.96 8.61 10.04
N LEU A 108 1.55 9.24 11.07
CA LEU A 108 2.87 9.88 10.99
C LEU A 108 3.95 8.98 10.39
N THR A 109 3.93 7.70 10.74
CA THR A 109 4.91 6.70 10.31
C THR A 109 4.60 6.04 8.96
N MET A 110 3.43 6.33 8.36
CA MET A 110 2.98 5.72 7.09
C MET A 110 3.03 6.70 5.92
N GLY A 111 3.13 8.01 6.17
CA GLY A 111 3.17 9.02 5.11
C GLY A 111 4.50 9.00 4.33
N TRP A 112 4.44 8.90 3.00
CA TRP A 112 5.63 8.77 2.15
C TRP A 112 6.65 9.91 2.34
N ASP A 113 6.20 11.16 2.25
CA ASP A 113 7.09 12.33 2.18
C ASP A 113 7.99 12.48 3.41
N ALA A 114 7.48 12.17 4.60
CA ALA A 114 8.26 12.24 5.84
C ALA A 114 9.20 11.03 5.98
N ASN A 115 8.74 9.85 5.57
CA ASN A 115 9.39 8.58 5.91
C ASN A 115 10.39 8.08 4.86
N CYS A 116 10.36 8.61 3.64
CA CYS A 116 11.36 8.28 2.61
C CYS A 116 12.67 9.06 2.74
N VAL A 117 12.61 10.29 3.25
CA VAL A 117 13.74 11.23 3.33
C VAL A 117 14.92 10.68 4.15
N PRO A 118 14.73 10.10 5.34
CA PRO A 118 15.83 9.63 6.17
C PRO A 118 16.67 8.55 5.48
N TYR A 119 16.02 7.61 4.80
CA TYR A 119 16.69 6.59 4.02
C TYR A 119 17.38 7.17 2.78
N GLY A 120 16.76 8.13 2.10
CA GLY A 120 17.37 8.87 0.99
C GLY A 120 18.66 9.59 1.40
N LYS A 121 18.64 10.28 2.55
CA LYS A 121 19.83 10.92 3.13
C LYS A 121 20.93 9.91 3.45
N PHE A 122 20.57 8.77 4.04
CA PHE A 122 21.50 7.69 4.33
C PHE A 122 22.20 7.17 3.06
N LEU A 123 21.45 6.92 1.97
CA LEU A 123 22.03 6.49 0.70
C LEU A 123 23.01 7.52 0.10
N LEU A 124 22.82 8.81 0.40
CA LEU A 124 23.66 9.90 -0.06
C LEU A 124 24.80 10.27 0.92
N GLY A 125 24.95 9.53 2.02
CA GLY A 125 25.97 9.82 3.03
C GLY A 125 25.71 11.09 3.84
N ILE A 126 24.46 11.56 3.89
CA ILE A 126 24.07 12.76 4.64
C ILE A 126 23.51 12.31 5.99
N GLU A 127 24.02 12.89 7.08
CA GLU A 127 23.51 12.61 8.41
C GLU A 127 22.09 13.17 8.57
N HIS A 128 21.20 12.34 9.12
CA HIS A 128 19.85 12.77 9.44
C HIS A 128 19.71 13.01 10.95
N GLN A 129 19.33 14.23 11.32
CA GLN A 129 19.03 14.65 12.68
C GLN A 129 17.50 14.64 12.86
N GLY A 130 16.98 13.67 13.60
CA GLY A 130 15.55 13.50 13.84
C GLY A 130 15.20 12.13 14.41
N LEU A 131 13.99 12.01 14.96
CA LEU A 131 13.42 10.74 15.41
C LEU A 131 12.95 9.86 14.24
N ILE A 132 12.62 10.55 13.12
CA ILE A 132 12.33 10.04 11.79
C ILE A 132 13.24 10.82 10.88
#